data_AF-A0A3A5M952-F1
#
_entry.id   AF-A0A3A5M952-F1
#
_cell.length_a   1.000
_cell.length_b   1.000
_cell.length_c   1.000
_cell.angle_alpha   90.00
_cell.angle_beta   90.00
_cell.angle_gamma   90.00
#
_symmetry.space_group_name_H-M   'P 1'
#
loop_
_entity.id
_entity.type
_entity.pdbx_description
1 polymer ?
#
loop_
_entity_poly.entity_id
_entity_poly.type
_entity_poly.pdbx_seq_one_letter_code
_entity_poly.pdbx_strand_id
1 'polypeptide(L)' 'MLLPESTLHSEFFAILAAFVAINTVMFAALAIAKIVPMVHLGDLIPGRRRRSETRSIHPETTPDLPVVPIPPAI' A
#
# COMPACT_ATOMS: atom_id res chain seq x y z
N MET A 1 -20.89 -34.93 -27.40
CA MET A 1 -20.78 -33.54 -27.92
C MET A 1 -21.89 -32.74 -27.27
N LEU A 2 -21.56 -31.69 -26.51
CA LEU A 2 -22.51 -31.03 -25.59
C LEU A 2 -23.50 -30.08 -26.30
N LEU A 3 -23.20 -29.60 -27.51
CA LEU A 3 -24.12 -28.84 -28.37
C LEU A 3 -23.84 -29.08 -29.87
N PRO A 4 -24.86 -28.99 -30.75
CA PRO A 4 -24.70 -29.03 -32.21
C PRO A 4 -23.97 -27.78 -32.75
N GLU A 5 -23.15 -27.95 -33.78
CA GLU A 5 -22.38 -26.87 -34.43
C GLU A 5 -23.25 -25.70 -34.90
N SER A 6 -24.48 -26.00 -35.35
CA SER A 6 -25.46 -25.01 -35.79
C SER A 6 -25.88 -24.04 -34.68
N THR A 7 -25.81 -24.45 -33.41
CA THR A 7 -26.15 -23.57 -32.27
C THR A 7 -25.04 -22.58 -31.95
N LEU A 8 -23.76 -22.96 -32.15
CA LEU A 8 -22.61 -22.08 -31.93
C LEU A 8 -22.50 -20.96 -32.96
N HIS A 9 -22.99 -21.21 -34.18
CA HIS A 9 -23.01 -20.23 -35.27
C HIS A 9 -24.29 -19.37 -35.29
N SER A 10 -25.19 -19.57 -34.31
CA SER A 10 -26.42 -18.80 -34.21
C SER A 10 -26.16 -17.39 -33.65
N GLU A 11 -26.82 -16.39 -34.22
CA GLU A 11 -26.72 -15.00 -33.78
C GLU A 11 -27.18 -14.82 -32.31
N PHE A 12 -28.22 -15.53 -31.88
CA PHE A 12 -28.67 -15.51 -30.48
C PHE A 12 -27.57 -15.97 -29.54
N PHE A 13 -26.87 -17.06 -29.89
CA PHE A 13 -25.76 -17.57 -29.09
C PHE A 13 -24.62 -16.56 -29.02
N ALA A 14 -24.32 -15.87 -30.14
CA ALA A 14 -23.30 -14.83 -30.16
C ALA A 14 -23.62 -13.67 -29.21
N ILE A 15 -24.88 -13.24 -29.15
CA ILE A 15 -25.33 -12.19 -28.20
C ILE A 15 -25.14 -12.66 -26.76
N LEU A 16 -25.64 -13.85 -26.42
CA LEU A 16 -25.49 -14.47 -25.10
C LEU A 16 -24.00 -14.61 -24.70
N ALA A 17 -23.17 -15.11 -25.61
CA ALA A 17 -21.74 -15.29 -25.41
C ALA A 17 -21.04 -13.95 -25.19
N ALA A 18 -21.40 -12.90 -25.94
CA ALA A 18 -20.85 -11.56 -25.77
C ALA A 18 -21.21 -10.98 -24.38
N PHE A 19 -22.45 -11.13 -23.92
CA PHE A 19 -22.85 -10.71 -22.57
C PHE A 19 -22.03 -11.41 -21.48
N VAL A 20 -21.90 -12.74 -21.59
CA VAL A 20 -21.10 -13.53 -20.63
C VAL A 20 -19.63 -13.14 -20.70
N ALA A 21 -19.08 -12.95 -21.90
CA ALA A 21 -17.69 -12.56 -22.11
C ALA A 21 -17.40 -11.19 -21.49
N ILE A 22 -18.26 -10.18 -21.73
CA ILE A 22 -18.09 -8.84 -21.17
C ILE A 22 -18.14 -8.90 -19.63
N ASN A 23 -19.14 -9.56 -19.05
CA ASN A 23 -19.27 -9.67 -17.60
C ASN A 23 -18.07 -10.39 -16.98
N THR A 24 -17.65 -11.51 -17.59
CA THR A 24 -16.53 -12.32 -17.12
C THR A 24 -15.21 -11.55 -17.22
N VAL A 25 -14.93 -10.90 -18.35
CA VAL A 25 -13.70 -10.12 -18.55
C VAL A 25 -13.65 -8.95 -17.59
N MET A 26 -14.76 -8.23 -17.40
CA MET A 26 -14.84 -7.15 -16.42
C MET A 26 -14.56 -7.66 -15.01
N PHE A 27 -15.24 -8.71 -14.58
CA PHE A 27 -15.06 -9.28 -13.24
C PHE A 27 -13.64 -9.83 -13.05
N ALA A 28 -13.11 -10.54 -14.05
CA ALA A 28 -11.75 -11.08 -14.02
C ALA A 28 -10.71 -9.97 -13.92
N ALA A 29 -10.87 -8.87 -14.68
CA ALA A 29 -9.99 -7.71 -14.59
C ALA A 29 -10.01 -7.11 -13.18
N LEU A 30 -11.19 -6.95 -12.58
CA LEU A 30 -11.32 -6.48 -11.20
C LEU A 30 -10.73 -7.46 -10.18
N ALA A 31 -10.96 -8.75 -10.36
CA ALA A 31 -10.42 -9.79 -9.50
C ALA A 31 -8.89 -9.79 -9.54
N ILE A 32 -8.28 -9.73 -10.72
CA ILE A 32 -6.82 -9.61 -10.90
C ILE A 32 -6.32 -8.33 -10.25
N ALA A 33 -6.95 -7.17 -10.53
CA ALA A 33 -6.57 -5.90 -9.92
C ALA A 33 -6.66 -5.92 -8.38
N LYS A 34 -7.59 -6.68 -7.81
CA LYS A 34 -7.73 -6.87 -6.35
C LYS A 34 -6.77 -7.91 -5.77
N ILE A 35 -6.38 -8.92 -6.54
CA ILE A 35 -5.41 -9.96 -6.14
C ILE A 35 -4.00 -9.41 -6.17
N VAL A 36 -3.69 -8.47 -7.08
CA VAL A 36 -2.43 -7.75 -7.06
C VAL A 36 -2.33 -7.09 -5.69
N PRO A 37 -1.43 -7.56 -4.81
CA PRO A 37 -1.20 -6.87 -3.55
C PRO A 37 -0.81 -5.46 -3.96
N MET A 38 -1.51 -4.48 -3.39
CA MET A 38 -1.24 -3.06 -3.59
C MET A 38 0.18 -2.80 -3.08
N VAL A 39 1.18 -3.16 -3.88
CA VAL A 39 2.58 -2.88 -3.68
C VAL A 39 2.65 -1.37 -3.80
N HIS A 40 2.58 -0.73 -2.65
CA HIS A 40 2.73 0.70 -2.54
C HIS A 40 4.09 0.99 -3.19
N LEU A 41 4.08 1.64 -4.36
CA LEU A 41 5.32 2.08 -5.01
C LEU A 41 6.21 2.90 -4.04
N GLY A 42 5.62 3.48 -2.99
CA GLY A 42 6.31 4.12 -1.87
C GLY A 42 7.05 3.17 -0.91
N ASP A 43 6.57 1.95 -0.67
CA ASP A 43 7.24 0.94 0.18
C ASP A 43 8.31 0.15 -0.59
N LEU A 44 8.20 0.10 -1.92
CA LEU A 44 9.22 -0.49 -2.80
C LEU A 44 10.50 0.36 -2.90
N ILE A 45 10.52 1.56 -2.32
CA ILE A 45 11.72 2.39 -2.16
C ILE A 45 12.23 2.20 -0.72
N PRO A 46 13.24 1.33 -0.47
CA PRO A 46 13.80 1.17 0.86
C PRO A 46 14.36 2.53 1.30
N GLY A 47 13.81 3.03 2.40
CA GLY A 47 14.03 4.39 2.87
C GLY A 47 15.50 4.78 3.00
N ARG A 48 15.81 6.01 2.60
CA ARG A 48 16.96 6.74 3.15
C ARG A 48 16.66 6.97 4.62
N ARG A 49 17.08 6.03 5.47
CA ARG A 49 17.21 6.13 6.93
C ARG A 49 17.54 7.59 7.32
N ARG A 50 16.50 8.37 7.63
CA ARG A 50 16.61 9.67 8.31
C ARG A 50 16.15 9.50 9.76
N ARG A 51 16.67 8.47 10.43
CA ARG A 51 16.92 8.55 11.86
C ARG A 51 18.42 8.69 12.05
N SER A 52 18.88 9.91 11.85
CA SER A 52 20.10 10.42 12.49
C SER A 52 19.71 11.54 13.45
N GLU A 53 18.58 11.35 14.15
CA GLU A 53 18.20 12.26 15.23
C GLU A 53 18.76 11.65 16.50
N THR A 54 19.93 12.12 16.90
CA THR A 54 20.47 11.86 18.23
C THR A 54 19.58 12.63 19.21
N ARG A 55 18.54 11.96 19.70
CA ARG A 55 17.79 12.39 20.88
C ARG A 55 18.56 11.98 22.13
N SER A 56 19.73 12.58 22.34
CA SER A 56 20.36 12.52 23.67
C SER A 56 19.58 13.45 24.61
N ILE A 57 19.21 12.91 25.78
CA ILE A 57 18.48 13.62 26.84
C ILE A 57 19.45 14.15 27.91
N HIS A 58 20.75 13.98 27.68
CA HIS A 58 21.79 14.41 28.60
C HIS A 58 22.19 15.84 28.22
N PRO A 59 22.09 16.80 29.14
CA PRO A 59 22.78 18.07 28.96
C PRO A 59 24.28 17.77 28.97
N GLU A 60 25.00 18.25 27.96
CA GLU A 60 26.46 18.31 27.98
C GLU A 60 26.83 19.10 29.23
N THR A 61 27.12 18.37 30.31
CA THR A 61 27.42 18.97 31.60
C THR A 61 28.82 19.53 31.45
N THR A 62 28.91 20.80 31.05
CA THR A 62 30.11 21.60 31.16
C THR A 62 30.57 21.48 32.62
N PRO A 63 31.64 20.72 32.91
CA PRO A 63 32.21 20.72 34.24
C PRO A 63 32.86 22.09 34.47
N ASP A 64 32.84 22.57 35.71
CA ASP A 64 33.63 23.71 36.19
C ASP A 64 32.92 25.06 36.34
N LEU A 65 31.58 25.12 36.39
CA LEU A 65 30.92 26.28 37.00
C LEU A 65 30.48 25.96 38.45
N PRO A 66 30.98 26.69 39.46
CA PRO A 66 30.58 26.47 40.85
C PRO A 66 29.09 26.79 41.03
N VAL A 67 28.33 25.83 41.57
CA VAL A 67 26.92 26.02 41.88
C VAL A 67 26.80 27.02 43.05
N VAL A 68 26.32 28.23 42.77
CA VAL A 68 26.07 29.24 43.80
C VAL A 68 24.70 28.93 44.43
N PRO A 69 24.62 28.63 45.75
CA PRO A 69 23.33 28.42 46.39
C PRO A 69 22.58 29.76 46.49
N ILE A 70 21.35 29.79 45.96
CA ILE A 70 20.45 30.94 46.07
C ILE A 70 19.82 30.91 47.48
N PRO A 71 19.96 31.97 48.30
CA PRO A 71 19.37 32.00 49.63
C PRO A 71 17.83 32.12 49.56
N PRO A 72 17.08 31.53 50.50
CA PRO A 72 15.63 31.65 50.53
C PRO A 72 15.23 33.09 50.83
N ALA A 73 14.32 33.63 50.02
CA ALA A 73 13.74 34.95 50.23
C ALA A 73 12.97 34.98 51.57
N ILE A 74 13.31 35.93 52.44
CA ILE A 74 12.55 36.29 53.65
C ILE A 74 11.48 37.29 53.24
#